data_AF-A0A101EFX0-F1
#
_entry.id   AF-A0A101EFX0-F1
#
_cell.length_a   1.000
_cell.length_b   1.000
_cell.length_c   1.000
_cell.angle_alpha   90.00
_cell.angle_beta   90.00
_cell.angle_gamma   90.00
#
_symmetry.space_group_name_H-M   'P 1'
#
loop_
_entity.id
_entity.type
_entity.pdbx_description
1 polymer ?
#
loop_
_entity_poly.entity_id
_entity_poly.type
_entity_poly.pdbx_seq_one_letter_code
_entity_poly.pdbx_strand_id
1 'polypeptide(L)'
;MERVFKGWFLVGVLLFSSLFLASLSLRGWSGIDFLKNHYISLALPVEKVISFPLFKVRDFFSFLYFRADLLSENEELKREVALLRYQLSLLRSNLNGDISPREGFIPCKVVYRFPDRWFGEMVVDKGMEDGVAVGMAVLGERGLIGEVIEVGAKISRVKLITSYGSVVGALVVRSRSFGVLRGTGTPYCELLYIPEEGDVSTGDEIVTAGMGEKIPAGIPIGEVVNVSKRGDVLEIKVKPVEDFSKLRYVWILKEG
;
A
#
# COMPACT_ATOMS: atom_id res chain seq x y z
N MET A 1 21.23 6.64 40.14
CA MET A 1 21.87 7.82 39.52
C MET A 1 22.85 7.48 38.38
N GLU A 2 23.54 6.32 38.38
CA GLU A 2 24.55 5.97 37.35
C GLU A 2 24.06 5.82 35.89
N ARG A 3 22.80 5.40 35.64
CA ARG A 3 22.31 5.16 34.27
C ARG A 3 22.06 6.45 33.46
N VAL A 4 21.71 7.55 34.13
CA VAL A 4 21.47 8.85 33.48
C VAL A 4 22.79 9.47 33.03
N PHE A 5 23.87 9.26 33.81
CA PHE A 5 25.20 9.77 33.52
C PHE A 5 25.84 9.08 32.29
N LYS A 6 25.64 7.76 32.13
CA LYS A 6 26.12 7.01 30.94
C LYS A 6 25.40 7.42 29.65
N GLY A 7 24.11 7.78 29.72
CA GLY A 7 23.35 8.26 28.57
C GLY A 7 23.86 9.61 28.05
N TRP A 8 24.12 10.55 28.96
CA TRP A 8 24.69 11.86 28.60
C TRP A 8 26.13 11.77 28.09
N PHE A 9 26.92 10.80 28.59
CA PHE A 9 28.26 10.54 28.06
C PHE A 9 28.22 10.03 26.60
N LEU A 10 27.31 9.11 26.27
CA LEU A 10 27.13 8.60 24.90
C LEU A 10 26.68 9.71 23.93
N VAL A 11 25.76 10.58 24.35
CA VAL A 11 25.32 11.73 23.54
C VAL A 11 26.47 12.71 23.32
N GLY A 12 27.29 12.94 24.35
CA GLY A 12 28.51 13.76 24.24
C GLY A 12 29.51 13.19 23.23
N VAL A 13 29.76 11.89 23.25
CA VAL A 13 30.67 11.21 22.29
C VAL A 13 30.14 11.28 20.86
N LEU A 14 28.83 11.10 20.65
CA LEU A 14 28.21 11.19 19.33
C LEU A 14 28.29 12.62 18.76
N LEU A 15 27.97 13.63 19.57
CA LEU A 15 28.08 15.04 19.17
C LEU A 15 29.53 15.44 18.87
N PHE A 16 30.48 14.97 19.67
CA PHE A 16 31.90 15.23 19.44
C PHE A 16 32.40 14.56 18.15
N SER A 17 31.96 13.32 17.86
CA SER A 17 32.29 12.63 16.61
C SER A 17 31.72 13.35 15.38
N SER A 18 30.50 13.86 15.48
CA SER A 18 29.83 14.65 14.44
C SER A 18 30.58 15.95 14.16
N LEU A 19 30.97 16.69 15.21
CA LEU A 19 31.75 17.91 15.08
C LEU A 19 33.18 17.65 14.57
N PHE A 20 33.80 16.54 14.97
CA PHE A 20 35.12 16.14 14.51
C PHE A 20 35.11 15.80 13.00
N LEU A 21 34.08 15.09 12.54
CA LEU A 21 33.86 14.81 11.11
C LEU A 21 33.58 16.09 10.31
N ALA A 22 32.78 17.01 10.85
CA ALA A 22 32.53 18.32 10.23
C ALA A 22 33.81 19.19 10.17
N SER A 23 34.63 19.17 11.22
CA SER A 23 35.92 19.88 11.26
C SER A 23 36.93 19.31 10.25
N LEU A 24 36.96 17.97 10.11
CA LEU A 24 37.72 17.30 9.07
C LEU A 24 37.24 17.66 7.66
N SER A 25 35.93 17.86 7.46
CA SER A 25 35.36 18.26 6.16
C SER A 25 35.82 19.64 5.69
N LEU A 26 36.11 20.56 6.63
CA LEU A 26 36.54 21.92 6.31
C LEU A 26 38.03 22.02 5.96
N ARG A 27 38.82 20.96 6.17
CA ARG A 27 40.30 20.98 6.04
C ARG A 27 40.84 20.45 4.70
N GLY A 28 39.99 20.14 3.73
CA GLY A 28 40.40 19.94 2.33
C GLY A 28 41.49 18.89 2.08
N TRP A 29 41.50 17.79 2.85
CA TRP A 29 42.44 16.69 2.66
C TRP A 29 41.93 15.70 1.58
N SER A 30 42.77 15.45 0.58
CA SER A 30 42.54 14.63 -0.62
C SER A 30 42.36 13.12 -0.37
N GLY A 31 42.28 12.67 0.88
CA GLY A 31 41.96 11.28 1.25
C GLY A 31 40.45 10.96 1.23
N ILE A 32 39.60 11.97 1.14
CA ILE A 32 38.13 11.82 1.15
C ILE A 32 37.60 11.38 -0.23
N ASP A 33 38.35 11.64 -1.31
CA ASP A 33 37.94 11.28 -2.66
C ASP A 33 38.10 9.78 -2.97
N PHE A 34 39.00 9.08 -2.25
CA PHE A 34 39.16 7.62 -2.37
C PHE A 34 38.05 6.84 -1.64
N LEU A 35 37.55 7.36 -0.51
CA LEU A 35 36.35 6.83 0.14
C LEU A 35 35.07 7.19 -0.62
N LYS A 36 35.00 8.37 -1.27
CA LYS A 36 33.87 8.70 -2.15
C LYS A 36 33.69 7.68 -3.27
N ASN A 37 34.75 7.26 -3.95
CA ASN A 37 34.61 6.38 -5.12
C ASN A 37 34.47 4.87 -4.79
N HIS A 38 34.57 4.46 -3.53
CA HIS A 38 34.35 3.06 -3.12
C HIS A 38 33.06 2.82 -2.30
N TYR A 39 32.48 3.87 -1.69
CA TYR A 39 31.24 3.75 -0.91
C TYR A 39 29.96 4.16 -1.66
N ILE A 40 30.08 4.76 -2.86
CA ILE A 40 28.93 5.19 -3.68
C ILE A 40 28.13 4.00 -4.28
N SER A 41 28.65 2.77 -4.23
CA SER A 41 27.90 1.57 -4.67
C SER A 41 26.99 0.94 -3.61
N LEU A 42 27.07 1.36 -2.34
CA LEU A 42 26.19 0.88 -1.25
C LEU A 42 25.06 1.85 -0.89
N ALA A 43 25.09 3.07 -1.43
CA ALA A 43 24.16 4.15 -1.07
C ALA A 43 22.91 4.26 -1.97
N LEU A 44 22.63 3.27 -2.82
CA LEU A 44 21.42 3.23 -3.65
C LEU A 44 20.67 1.93 -3.34
N PRO A 45 19.72 1.94 -2.39
CA PRO A 45 18.47 2.67 -2.63
C PRO A 45 17.86 3.35 -1.38
N VAL A 46 18.59 4.16 -0.61
CA VAL A 46 17.96 4.91 0.51
C VAL A 46 17.06 6.06 0.01
N GLU A 47 17.36 6.68 -1.14
CA GLU A 47 16.48 7.70 -1.71
C GLU A 47 15.07 7.16 -2.05
N LYS A 48 14.98 5.87 -2.38
CA LYS A 48 13.70 5.20 -2.65
C LYS A 48 12.95 4.77 -1.39
N VAL A 49 13.63 4.73 -0.24
CA VAL A 49 13.05 4.43 1.08
C VAL A 49 12.50 5.70 1.74
N ILE A 50 13.08 6.87 1.47
CA ILE A 50 12.65 8.14 2.10
C ILE A 50 11.27 8.62 1.58
N SER A 51 10.86 8.22 0.36
CA SER A 51 9.53 8.54 -0.18
C SER A 51 8.42 7.59 0.26
N PHE A 52 8.67 6.70 1.22
CA PHE A 52 7.60 5.97 1.90
C PHE A 52 6.82 6.95 2.79
N PRO A 53 5.49 7.11 2.64
CA PRO A 53 4.72 7.90 3.58
C PRO A 53 4.77 7.22 4.96
N LEU A 54 5.53 7.80 5.89
CA LEU A 54 5.75 7.28 7.26
C LEU A 54 4.44 6.95 8.00
N PHE A 55 3.35 7.62 7.65
CA PHE A 55 2.02 7.39 8.24
C PHE A 55 1.45 5.98 7.95
N LYS A 56 1.66 5.40 6.76
CA LYS A 56 1.13 4.06 6.44
C LYS A 56 1.93 2.90 7.07
N VAL A 57 3.22 3.12 7.35
CA VAL A 57 4.07 2.12 8.02
C VAL A 57 3.67 1.94 9.48
N ARG A 58 3.35 3.04 10.17
CA ARG A 58 2.83 3.02 11.53
C ARG A 58 1.56 2.16 11.63
N ASP A 59 0.64 2.31 10.67
CA ASP A 59 -0.62 1.57 10.68
C ASP A 59 -0.41 0.07 10.41
N PHE A 60 0.55 -0.31 9.56
CA PHE A 60 0.97 -1.72 9.39
C PHE A 60 1.60 -2.31 10.65
N PHE A 61 2.55 -1.61 11.29
CA PHE A 61 3.14 -2.09 12.55
C PHE A 61 2.11 -2.17 13.66
N SER A 62 1.12 -1.25 13.69
CA SER A 62 -0.01 -1.35 14.60
C SER A 62 -0.84 -2.60 14.31
N PHE A 63 -1.15 -2.91 13.05
CA PHE A 63 -1.85 -4.14 12.67
C PHE A 63 -1.06 -5.41 13.05
N LEU A 64 0.26 -5.42 12.85
CA LEU A 64 1.12 -6.55 13.23
C LEU A 64 1.19 -6.74 14.75
N TYR A 65 1.32 -5.64 15.53
CA TYR A 65 1.29 -5.70 17.00
C TYR A 65 -0.11 -6.02 17.55
N PHE A 66 -1.18 -5.69 16.81
CA PHE A 66 -2.58 -5.86 17.22
C PHE A 66 -3.09 -7.30 17.10
N ARG A 67 -2.26 -8.28 16.74
CA ARG A 67 -2.66 -9.70 16.75
C ARG A 67 -2.05 -10.53 17.88
N ALA A 68 -1.31 -9.91 18.80
CA ALA A 68 -0.83 -10.60 19.99
C ALA A 68 -1.83 -10.59 21.16
N ASP A 69 -2.83 -9.68 21.18
CA ASP A 69 -3.90 -9.72 22.19
C ASP A 69 -5.16 -8.96 21.71
N LEU A 70 -6.30 -9.69 21.72
CA LEU A 70 -7.71 -9.24 21.88
C LEU A 70 -8.60 -8.83 20.67
N LEU A 71 -9.77 -9.52 20.65
CA LEU A 71 -11.10 -9.27 20.00
C LEU A 71 -11.31 -9.88 18.59
N SER A 72 -11.68 -11.16 18.41
CA SER A 72 -12.86 -11.97 18.84
C SER A 72 -14.22 -11.54 18.25
N GLU A 73 -14.72 -12.36 17.31
CA GLU A 73 -16.09 -12.43 16.74
C GLU A 73 -16.63 -11.25 15.92
N ASN A 74 -16.51 -10.01 16.39
CA ASN A 74 -17.18 -8.87 15.74
C ASN A 74 -16.59 -8.55 14.35
N GLU A 75 -15.26 -8.61 14.23
CA GLU A 75 -14.56 -8.40 12.95
C GLU A 75 -14.68 -9.58 11.98
N GLU A 76 -15.05 -10.77 12.48
CA GLU A 76 -15.32 -11.93 11.64
C GLU A 76 -16.74 -11.87 11.07
N LEU A 77 -17.71 -11.50 11.89
CA LEU A 77 -19.09 -11.23 11.46
C LEU A 77 -19.16 -10.06 10.45
N LYS A 78 -18.42 -8.97 10.68
CA LYS A 78 -18.33 -7.87 9.71
C LYS A 78 -17.71 -8.33 8.38
N ARG A 79 -16.69 -9.19 8.43
CA ARG A 79 -16.07 -9.78 7.22
C ARG A 79 -17.07 -10.66 6.46
N GLU A 80 -17.80 -11.51 7.16
CA GLU A 80 -18.78 -12.40 6.55
C GLU A 80 -19.93 -11.60 5.92
N VAL A 81 -20.42 -10.55 6.60
CA VAL A 81 -21.43 -9.64 6.05
C VAL A 81 -20.92 -8.90 4.82
N ALA A 82 -19.67 -8.39 4.85
CA ALA A 82 -19.08 -7.71 3.69
C ALA A 82 -18.92 -8.67 2.49
N LEU A 83 -18.48 -9.90 2.74
CA LEU A 83 -18.27 -10.92 1.71
C LEU A 83 -19.59 -11.42 1.12
N LEU A 84 -20.61 -11.66 1.95
CA LEU A 84 -21.96 -12.03 1.50
C LEU A 84 -22.62 -10.90 0.70
N ARG A 85 -22.45 -9.63 1.13
CA ARG A 85 -22.93 -8.47 0.37
C ARG A 85 -22.23 -8.37 -0.99
N TYR A 86 -20.92 -8.62 -1.04
CA TYR A 86 -20.17 -8.67 -2.28
C TYR A 86 -20.66 -9.79 -3.20
N GLN A 87 -20.83 -11.02 -2.70
CA GLN A 87 -21.32 -12.16 -3.47
C GLN A 87 -22.75 -11.96 -4.00
N LEU A 88 -23.65 -11.46 -3.16
CA LEU A 88 -25.01 -11.09 -3.57
C LEU A 88 -25.00 -10.01 -4.66
N SER A 89 -24.05 -9.07 -4.59
CA SER A 89 -23.91 -8.02 -5.61
C SER A 89 -23.42 -8.56 -6.95
N LEU A 90 -22.49 -9.53 -6.96
CA LEU A 90 -22.02 -10.21 -8.17
C LEU A 90 -23.16 -11.00 -8.82
N LEU A 91 -23.95 -11.71 -8.01
CA LEU A 91 -25.08 -12.50 -8.49
C LEU A 91 -26.19 -11.61 -9.09
N ARG A 92 -26.48 -10.47 -8.45
CA ARG A 92 -27.45 -9.48 -8.96
C ARG A 92 -26.96 -8.77 -10.22
N SER A 93 -25.66 -8.52 -10.34
CA SER A 93 -25.05 -7.91 -11.54
C SER A 93 -25.18 -8.80 -12.78
N ASN A 94 -25.06 -10.12 -12.62
CA ASN A 94 -25.20 -11.07 -13.73
C ASN A 94 -26.64 -11.23 -14.22
N LEU A 95 -27.64 -10.91 -13.37
CA LEU A 95 -29.05 -11.10 -13.69
C LEU A 95 -29.70 -9.89 -14.36
N ASN A 96 -29.25 -8.66 -14.08
CA ASN A 96 -29.99 -7.47 -14.52
C ASN A 96 -29.28 -6.59 -15.55
N GLY A 97 -27.98 -6.77 -15.83
CA GLY A 97 -27.27 -6.00 -16.87
C GLY A 97 -27.31 -4.47 -16.71
N ASP A 98 -27.77 -3.99 -15.56
CA ASP A 98 -28.11 -2.59 -15.33
C ASP A 98 -27.16 -2.03 -14.26
N ILE A 99 -26.49 -0.92 -14.59
CA ILE A 99 -25.58 -0.21 -13.70
C ILE A 99 -26.46 0.67 -12.78
N SER A 100 -27.36 0.02 -12.04
CA SER A 100 -28.12 0.68 -10.98
C SER A 100 -27.15 1.18 -9.91
N PRO A 101 -27.41 2.33 -9.26
CA PRO A 101 -26.61 2.81 -8.14
C PRO A 101 -26.56 1.73 -7.06
N ARG A 102 -25.43 1.03 -6.96
CA ARG A 102 -25.19 0.06 -5.90
C ARG A 102 -25.27 0.85 -4.58
N GLU A 103 -26.11 0.44 -3.64
CA GLU A 103 -26.14 1.07 -2.32
C GLU A 103 -24.72 1.07 -1.74
N GLY A 104 -24.24 2.24 -1.31
CA GLY A 104 -22.88 2.41 -0.81
C GLY A 104 -21.80 2.66 -1.87
N PHE A 105 -22.14 2.88 -3.16
CA PHE A 105 -21.15 3.22 -4.18
C PHE A 105 -21.50 4.50 -4.96
N ILE A 106 -20.46 5.22 -5.39
CA ILE A 106 -20.53 6.36 -6.31
C ILE A 106 -19.93 5.90 -7.64
N PRO A 107 -20.72 5.78 -8.73
CA PRO A 107 -20.18 5.50 -10.04
C PRO A 107 -19.43 6.72 -10.58
N CYS A 108 -18.22 6.51 -11.09
CA CYS A 108 -17.36 7.56 -11.61
C CYS A 108 -16.82 7.17 -12.99
N LYS A 109 -16.64 8.17 -13.85
CA LYS A 109 -15.92 8.06 -15.11
C LYS A 109 -14.49 8.55 -14.92
N VAL A 110 -13.53 7.82 -15.48
CA VAL A 110 -12.13 8.25 -15.55
C VAL A 110 -12.04 9.34 -16.62
N VAL A 111 -11.72 10.57 -16.20
CA VAL A 111 -11.62 11.74 -17.09
C VAL A 111 -10.20 12.04 -17.53
N TYR A 112 -9.21 11.59 -16.76
CA TYR A 112 -7.81 11.81 -17.09
C TYR A 112 -6.89 10.72 -16.55
N ARG A 113 -5.85 10.41 -17.34
CA ARG A 113 -4.75 9.50 -17.00
C ARG A 113 -3.44 10.19 -17.33
N PHE A 114 -2.46 10.06 -16.44
CA PHE A 114 -1.14 10.64 -16.61
C PHE A 114 -0.28 9.72 -17.52
N PRO A 115 0.17 10.17 -18.71
CA PRO A 115 0.94 9.31 -19.61
C PRO A 115 2.30 8.88 -19.04
N ASP A 116 2.95 9.78 -18.30
CA ASP A 116 4.23 9.55 -17.58
C ASP A 116 4.08 8.63 -16.37
N ARG A 117 2.86 8.56 -15.82
CA ARG A 117 2.52 7.80 -14.60
C ARG A 117 1.27 6.94 -14.82
N TRP A 118 1.29 6.17 -15.91
CA TRP A 118 0.11 5.41 -16.33
C TRP A 118 -0.42 4.46 -15.25
N PHE A 119 0.47 3.83 -14.49
CA PHE A 119 0.14 2.93 -13.36
C PHE A 119 0.17 3.63 -12.00
N GLY A 120 0.32 4.96 -11.99
CA GLY A 120 0.40 5.76 -10.77
C GLY A 120 -0.95 6.30 -10.33
N GLU A 121 -1.55 7.14 -11.17
CA GLU A 121 -2.68 7.98 -10.76
C GLU A 121 -3.70 8.15 -11.89
N MET A 122 -4.93 8.47 -11.51
CA MET A 122 -6.00 8.86 -12.42
C MET A 122 -6.89 9.94 -11.79
N VAL A 123 -7.68 10.62 -12.63
CA VAL A 123 -8.68 11.59 -12.19
C VAL A 123 -10.06 11.11 -12.60
N VAL A 124 -11.03 11.24 -11.69
CA VAL A 124 -12.43 10.85 -11.90
C VAL A 124 -13.37 12.06 -11.80
N ASP A 125 -14.53 11.98 -12.46
CA ASP A 125 -15.55 13.04 -12.57
C ASP A 125 -16.48 13.18 -11.34
N LYS A 126 -15.99 12.76 -10.16
CA LYS A 126 -16.73 12.84 -8.90
C LYS A 126 -15.90 13.52 -7.85
N GLY A 127 -16.51 14.42 -7.10
CA GLY A 127 -15.85 15.25 -6.10
C GLY A 127 -16.62 15.35 -4.79
N MET A 128 -16.30 16.37 -4.02
CA MET A 128 -16.93 16.64 -2.72
C MET A 128 -18.45 16.82 -2.84
N GLU A 129 -18.93 17.43 -3.92
CA GLU A 129 -20.38 17.61 -4.19
C GLU A 129 -21.11 16.27 -4.36
N ASP A 130 -20.41 15.20 -4.76
CA ASP A 130 -20.95 13.85 -4.91
C ASP A 130 -20.78 12.99 -3.62
N GLY A 131 -20.22 13.56 -2.56
CA GLY A 131 -19.92 12.88 -1.30
C GLY A 131 -18.61 12.08 -1.31
N VAL A 132 -17.68 12.38 -2.23
CA VAL A 132 -16.35 11.78 -2.23
C VAL A 132 -15.48 12.41 -1.14
N ALA A 133 -14.73 11.59 -0.41
CA ALA A 133 -13.75 12.04 0.57
C ALA A 133 -12.39 11.37 0.36
N VAL A 134 -11.34 12.01 0.87
CA VAL A 134 -9.98 11.44 0.88
C VAL A 134 -9.98 10.13 1.67
N GLY A 135 -9.27 9.15 1.13
CA GLY A 135 -9.08 7.81 1.67
C GLY A 135 -10.15 6.78 1.26
N MET A 136 -11.22 7.20 0.57
CA MET A 136 -12.23 6.25 0.10
C MET A 136 -11.65 5.25 -0.91
N ALA A 137 -12.04 3.98 -0.78
CA ALA A 137 -11.63 2.92 -1.68
C ALA A 137 -12.24 3.09 -3.08
N VAL A 138 -11.44 2.87 -4.11
CA VAL A 138 -11.88 2.90 -5.50
C VAL A 138 -11.80 1.49 -6.07
N LEU A 139 -12.93 0.99 -6.56
CA LEU A 139 -13.10 -0.35 -7.10
C LEU A 139 -13.34 -0.31 -8.61
N GLY A 140 -12.90 -1.36 -9.29
CA GLY A 140 -13.28 -1.67 -10.66
C GLY A 140 -14.39 -2.73 -10.67
N GLU A 141 -14.52 -3.43 -11.79
CA GLU A 141 -15.51 -4.48 -11.99
C GLU A 141 -15.18 -5.75 -11.20
N ARG A 142 -13.90 -6.06 -11.04
CA ARG A 142 -13.34 -7.29 -10.47
C ARG A 142 -12.61 -7.07 -9.15
N GLY A 143 -12.06 -5.88 -8.88
CA GLY A 143 -11.23 -5.70 -7.68
C GLY A 143 -10.87 -4.27 -7.34
N LEU A 144 -9.94 -4.14 -6.39
CA LEU A 144 -9.43 -2.86 -5.91
C LEU A 144 -8.59 -2.16 -7.00
N ILE A 145 -8.91 -0.90 -7.25
CA ILE A 145 -8.14 -0.02 -8.15
C ILE A 145 -7.20 0.87 -7.36
N GLY A 146 -7.66 1.43 -6.25
CA GLY A 146 -6.87 2.39 -5.51
C GLY A 146 -7.62 3.11 -4.41
N GLU A 147 -7.12 4.29 -4.08
CA GLU A 147 -7.59 5.13 -2.98
C GLU A 147 -7.66 6.59 -3.44
N VAL A 148 -8.71 7.29 -3.03
CA VAL A 148 -8.82 8.74 -3.28
C VAL A 148 -7.79 9.49 -2.45
N ILE A 149 -6.91 10.27 -3.09
CA ILE A 149 -5.84 11.01 -2.42
C ILE A 149 -6.06 12.52 -2.39
N GLU A 150 -6.89 13.05 -3.28
CA GLU A 150 -7.23 14.47 -3.36
C GLU A 150 -8.66 14.62 -3.88
N VAL A 151 -9.41 15.54 -3.29
CA VAL A 151 -10.82 15.79 -3.66
C VAL A 151 -10.99 17.28 -3.95
N GLY A 152 -11.43 17.60 -5.16
CA GLY A 152 -11.94 18.91 -5.54
C GLY A 152 -13.47 18.94 -5.50
N ALA A 153 -14.06 20.07 -5.90
CA ALA A 153 -15.52 20.22 -5.89
C ALA A 153 -16.24 19.15 -6.74
N LYS A 154 -15.77 18.92 -7.96
CA LYS A 154 -16.41 18.03 -8.97
C LYS A 154 -15.52 16.91 -9.50
N ILE A 155 -14.25 16.88 -9.10
CA ILE A 155 -13.29 15.87 -9.55
C ILE A 155 -12.46 15.39 -8.37
N SER A 156 -11.92 14.18 -8.47
CA SER A 156 -11.03 13.62 -7.46
C SER A 156 -9.85 12.92 -8.11
N ARG A 157 -8.70 12.95 -7.44
CA ARG A 157 -7.50 12.21 -7.83
C ARG A 157 -7.43 10.90 -7.06
N VAL A 158 -7.17 9.83 -7.79
CA VAL A 158 -7.07 8.46 -7.27
C VAL A 158 -5.65 7.96 -7.46
N LYS A 159 -5.03 7.50 -6.37
CA LYS A 159 -3.76 6.78 -6.40
C LYS A 159 -4.02 5.30 -6.59
N LEU A 160 -3.40 4.71 -7.60
CA LEU A 160 -3.60 3.32 -7.96
C LEU A 160 -2.79 2.39 -7.02
N ILE A 161 -3.27 1.16 -6.80
CA ILE A 161 -2.52 0.14 -6.04
C ILE A 161 -1.19 -0.24 -6.71
N THR A 162 -1.10 -0.02 -8.03
CA THR A 162 0.11 -0.23 -8.82
C THR A 162 1.12 0.92 -8.70
N SER A 163 0.74 2.07 -8.12
CA SER A 163 1.61 3.25 -8.04
C SER A 163 2.85 2.98 -7.21
N TYR A 164 3.98 3.57 -7.60
CA TYR A 164 5.15 3.59 -6.73
C TYR A 164 4.80 4.21 -5.37
N GLY A 165 5.20 3.54 -4.28
CA GLY A 165 4.86 3.93 -2.91
C GLY A 165 3.37 3.79 -2.54
N SER A 166 2.57 3.09 -3.35
CA SER A 166 1.24 2.63 -2.92
C SER A 166 1.40 1.45 -1.98
N VAL A 167 0.60 1.44 -0.92
CA VAL A 167 0.67 0.47 0.17
C VAL A 167 -0.75 0.11 0.57
N VAL A 168 -1.08 -1.18 0.50
CA VAL A 168 -2.38 -1.73 0.88
C VAL A 168 -2.15 -2.99 1.70
N GLY A 169 -2.82 -3.11 2.86
CA GLY A 169 -2.79 -4.34 3.63
C GLY A 169 -3.44 -5.48 2.86
N ALA A 170 -2.75 -6.61 2.76
CA ALA A 170 -3.14 -7.75 1.95
C ALA A 170 -3.24 -9.02 2.79
N LEU A 171 -4.15 -9.90 2.39
CA LEU A 171 -4.36 -11.22 2.97
C LEU A 171 -4.29 -12.25 1.85
N VAL A 172 -3.44 -13.25 2.03
CA VAL A 172 -3.42 -14.45 1.18
C VAL A 172 -4.59 -15.33 1.60
N VAL A 173 -5.51 -15.61 0.67
CA VAL A 173 -6.78 -16.30 0.99
C VAL A 173 -6.53 -17.70 1.53
N ARG A 174 -5.65 -18.47 0.86
CA ARG A 174 -5.38 -19.88 1.17
C ARG A 174 -4.71 -20.08 2.53
N SER A 175 -3.60 -19.40 2.77
CA SER A 175 -2.80 -19.55 3.99
C SER A 175 -3.21 -18.61 5.12
N ARG A 176 -4.11 -17.66 4.85
CA ARG A 176 -4.49 -16.59 5.79
C ARG A 176 -3.30 -15.75 6.27
N SER A 177 -2.20 -15.75 5.51
CA SER A 177 -1.02 -14.94 5.80
C SER A 177 -1.31 -13.46 5.49
N PHE A 178 -1.00 -12.60 6.46
CA PHE A 178 -1.09 -11.16 6.29
C PHE A 178 0.23 -10.64 5.72
N GLY A 179 0.13 -9.71 4.78
CA GLY A 179 1.26 -9.02 4.18
C GLY A 179 0.90 -7.63 3.73
N VAL A 180 1.82 -7.00 3.03
CA VAL A 180 1.65 -5.66 2.47
C VAL A 180 1.83 -5.71 0.97
N LEU A 181 0.80 -5.30 0.25
CA LEU A 181 0.91 -5.07 -1.18
C LEU A 181 1.57 -3.71 -1.43
N ARG A 182 2.68 -3.72 -2.16
CA ARG A 182 3.40 -2.54 -2.63
C ARG A 182 3.24 -2.39 -4.14
N GLY A 183 2.86 -1.20 -4.58
CA GLY A 183 2.85 -0.86 -6.00
C GLY A 183 4.26 -0.61 -6.55
N THR A 184 4.53 -1.10 -7.76
CA THR A 184 5.87 -1.06 -8.38
C THR A 184 6.02 0.02 -9.46
N GLY A 185 4.94 0.75 -9.79
CA GLY A 185 4.86 1.63 -10.95
C GLY A 185 4.67 0.88 -12.28
N THR A 186 4.46 -0.43 -12.23
CA THR A 186 4.23 -1.30 -13.39
C THR A 186 2.82 -1.93 -13.31
N PRO A 187 2.38 -2.75 -14.28
CA PRO A 187 1.13 -3.51 -14.16
C PRO A 187 1.11 -4.52 -13.00
N TYR A 188 2.22 -4.70 -12.28
CA TYR A 188 2.36 -5.67 -11.19
C TYR A 188 2.53 -4.98 -9.84
N CYS A 189 2.17 -5.71 -8.81
CA CYS A 189 2.45 -5.36 -7.42
C CYS A 189 3.40 -6.39 -6.82
N GLU A 190 3.91 -6.07 -5.64
CA GLU A 190 4.80 -6.93 -4.87
C GLU A 190 4.19 -7.13 -3.49
N LEU A 191 4.16 -8.38 -3.00
CA LEU A 191 3.69 -8.71 -1.66
C LEU A 191 4.91 -8.85 -0.74
N LEU A 192 4.90 -8.07 0.33
CA LEU A 192 5.99 -7.94 1.29
C LEU A 192 5.55 -8.37 2.70
N TYR A 193 6.53 -8.59 3.56
CA TYR A 193 6.36 -8.90 4.99
C TYR A 193 5.55 -10.18 5.26
N ILE A 194 5.65 -11.15 4.35
CA ILE A 194 5.23 -12.51 4.61
C ILE A 194 6.34 -13.20 5.42
N PRO A 195 6.04 -13.83 6.57
CA PRO A 195 7.00 -14.63 7.32
C PRO A 195 7.68 -15.68 6.44
N GLU A 196 8.91 -16.08 6.76
CA GLU A 196 9.62 -17.09 5.96
C GLU A 196 8.93 -18.46 6.01
N GLU A 197 8.24 -18.77 7.11
CA GLU A 197 7.34 -19.92 7.24
C GLU A 197 5.98 -19.72 6.55
N GLY A 198 5.76 -18.55 5.95
CA GLY A 198 4.52 -18.19 5.28
C GLY A 198 4.27 -19.09 4.06
N ASP A 199 3.14 -19.77 4.07
CA ASP A 199 2.72 -20.64 2.97
C ASP A 199 2.12 -19.80 1.82
N VAL A 200 2.97 -19.32 0.90
CA VAL A 200 2.53 -18.59 -0.29
C VAL A 200 3.04 -19.26 -1.55
N SER A 201 2.13 -19.54 -2.47
CA SER A 201 2.38 -20.24 -3.72
C SER A 201 1.86 -19.44 -4.92
N THR A 202 2.43 -19.69 -6.10
CA THR A 202 1.87 -19.19 -7.36
C THR A 202 0.46 -19.72 -7.54
N GLY A 203 -0.47 -18.85 -7.93
CA GLY A 203 -1.91 -19.15 -7.98
C GLY A 203 -2.69 -18.67 -6.77
N ASP A 204 -2.02 -18.25 -5.70
CA ASP A 204 -2.72 -17.80 -4.50
C ASP A 204 -3.44 -16.46 -4.73
N GLU A 205 -4.71 -16.43 -4.32
CA GLU A 205 -5.53 -15.23 -4.35
C GLU A 205 -5.17 -14.28 -3.22
N ILE A 206 -5.13 -12.99 -3.54
CA ILE A 206 -4.85 -11.90 -2.62
C ILE A 206 -6.07 -10.99 -2.53
N VAL A 207 -6.49 -10.70 -1.29
CA VAL A 207 -7.57 -9.78 -0.97
C VAL A 207 -7.10 -8.68 -0.02
N THR A 208 -7.86 -7.59 0.09
CA THR A 208 -7.60 -6.57 1.11
C THR A 208 -7.74 -7.15 2.51
N ALA A 209 -6.80 -6.82 3.39
CA ALA A 209 -6.82 -7.26 4.78
C ALA A 209 -7.70 -6.40 5.69
N GLY A 210 -8.19 -5.24 5.21
CA GLY A 210 -8.90 -4.27 6.05
C GLY A 210 -7.97 -3.45 6.95
N MET A 211 -6.67 -3.39 6.62
CA MET A 211 -5.71 -2.56 7.35
C MET A 211 -5.88 -1.10 6.91
N GLY A 212 -6.78 -0.37 7.57
CA GLY A 212 -7.07 1.03 7.34
C GLY A 212 -8.55 1.33 7.54
N GLU A 213 -8.89 2.54 8.00
CA GLU A 213 -10.27 2.91 8.35
C GLU A 213 -11.24 2.84 7.15
N LYS A 214 -10.74 3.01 5.92
CA LYS A 214 -11.57 3.31 4.73
C LYS A 214 -11.52 2.28 3.60
N ILE A 215 -10.70 1.23 3.73
CA ILE A 215 -10.66 0.11 2.78
C ILE A 215 -11.10 -1.15 3.53
N PRO A 216 -12.30 -1.70 3.27
CA PRO A 216 -12.78 -2.89 3.96
C PRO A 216 -11.94 -4.11 3.59
N ALA A 217 -11.95 -5.12 4.46
CA ALA A 217 -11.35 -6.43 4.17
C ALA A 217 -12.16 -7.21 3.12
N GLY A 218 -11.48 -8.07 2.37
CA GLY A 218 -12.11 -9.04 1.45
C GLY A 218 -12.31 -8.55 0.01
N ILE A 219 -11.83 -7.37 -0.36
CA ILE A 219 -11.87 -6.90 -1.76
C ILE A 219 -10.77 -7.62 -2.56
N PRO A 220 -11.07 -8.24 -3.72
CA PRO A 220 -10.04 -8.85 -4.56
C PRO A 220 -8.97 -7.85 -5.01
N ILE A 221 -7.71 -8.24 -4.89
CA ILE A 221 -6.56 -7.47 -5.35
C ILE A 221 -5.97 -8.13 -6.60
N GLY A 222 -5.61 -9.41 -6.50
CA GLY A 222 -4.79 -10.06 -7.51
C GLY A 222 -4.44 -11.50 -7.18
N GLU A 223 -3.57 -12.07 -8.00
CA GLU A 223 -3.08 -13.44 -7.89
C GLU A 223 -1.55 -13.43 -7.86
N VAL A 224 -0.96 -14.32 -7.06
CA VAL A 224 0.49 -14.52 -7.02
C VAL A 224 0.95 -15.17 -8.31
N VAL A 225 1.80 -14.49 -9.07
CA VAL A 225 2.33 -14.99 -10.36
C VAL A 225 3.77 -15.47 -10.27
N ASN A 226 4.50 -15.07 -9.22
CA ASN A 226 5.85 -15.55 -8.99
C ASN A 226 6.18 -15.47 -7.50
N VAL A 227 6.83 -16.50 -6.99
CA VAL A 227 7.44 -16.52 -5.67
C VAL A 227 8.92 -16.83 -5.88
N SER A 228 9.78 -15.90 -5.52
CA SER A 228 11.23 -16.09 -5.55
C SER A 228 11.84 -15.68 -4.22
N LYS A 229 13.03 -16.22 -3.94
CA LYS A 229 13.77 -15.91 -2.72
C LYS A 229 15.06 -15.21 -3.10
N ARG A 230 15.33 -14.07 -2.46
CA ARG A 230 16.59 -13.33 -2.59
C ARG A 230 17.22 -13.16 -1.22
N GLY A 231 18.22 -13.99 -0.93
CA GLY A 231 18.77 -14.10 0.43
C GLY A 231 17.68 -14.62 1.37
N ASP A 232 17.40 -13.89 2.45
CA ASP A 232 16.37 -14.24 3.43
C ASP A 232 15.01 -13.57 3.17
N VAL A 233 14.88 -12.82 2.06
CA VAL A 233 13.65 -12.09 1.72
C VAL A 233 12.89 -12.81 0.61
N LEU A 234 11.60 -13.05 0.82
CA LEU A 234 10.67 -13.51 -0.20
C LEU A 234 10.27 -12.33 -1.11
N GLU A 235 10.53 -12.46 -2.40
CA GLU A 235 10.04 -11.56 -3.45
C GLU A 235 8.83 -12.22 -4.11
N ILE A 236 7.63 -11.76 -3.74
CA ILE A 236 6.36 -12.30 -4.21
C ILE A 236 5.73 -11.31 -5.18
N LYS A 237 5.61 -11.69 -6.45
CA LYS A 237 5.00 -10.86 -7.49
C LYS A 237 3.52 -11.15 -7.60
N VAL A 238 2.71 -10.11 -7.55
CA VAL A 238 1.25 -10.19 -7.66
C VAL A 238 0.80 -9.50 -8.94
N LYS A 239 -0.05 -10.17 -9.71
CA LYS A 239 -0.75 -9.58 -10.85
C LYS A 239 -2.14 -9.16 -10.37
N PRO A 240 -2.49 -7.87 -10.44
CA PRO A 240 -3.83 -7.43 -10.10
C PRO A 240 -4.90 -8.14 -10.94
N VAL A 241 -6.07 -8.39 -10.35
CA VAL A 241 -7.23 -8.93 -11.09
C VAL A 241 -7.72 -7.92 -12.11
N GLU A 242 -7.51 -6.62 -11.86
CA GLU A 242 -7.92 -5.54 -12.74
C GLU A 242 -6.91 -5.21 -13.84
N ASP A 243 -7.43 -4.86 -15.01
CA ASP A 243 -6.62 -4.35 -16.11
C ASP A 243 -6.59 -2.82 -16.06
N PHE A 244 -5.55 -2.30 -15.40
CA PHE A 244 -5.34 -0.87 -15.23
C PHE A 244 -5.21 -0.10 -16.55
N SER A 245 -4.95 -0.79 -17.67
CA SER A 245 -4.80 -0.15 -18.99
C SER A 245 -6.12 0.24 -19.64
N LYS A 246 -7.25 -0.31 -19.17
CA LYS A 246 -8.56 -0.15 -19.82
C LYS A 246 -9.63 0.49 -18.94
N LEU A 247 -9.24 1.11 -17.83
CA LEU A 247 -10.17 1.73 -16.88
C LEU A 247 -10.90 2.91 -17.52
N ARG A 248 -12.21 2.78 -17.73
CA ARG A 248 -13.10 3.88 -18.15
C ARG A 248 -14.08 4.29 -17.06
N TYR A 249 -14.56 3.31 -16.31
CA TYR A 249 -15.52 3.47 -15.22
C TYR A 249 -14.98 2.78 -13.98
N VAL A 250 -15.23 3.41 -12.83
CA VAL A 250 -14.85 2.91 -11.51
C VAL A 250 -15.94 3.28 -10.51
N TRP A 251 -15.89 2.68 -9.32
CA TRP A 251 -16.83 2.94 -8.25
C TRP A 251 -16.07 3.34 -7.00
N ILE A 252 -16.45 4.47 -6.40
CA ILE A 252 -15.95 4.86 -5.08
C ILE A 252 -16.88 4.29 -4.02
N LEU A 253 -16.32 3.57 -3.06
CA LEU A 253 -17.07 3.04 -1.92
C LEU A 253 -17.36 4.18 -0.93
N LYS A 254 -18.65 4.43 -0.66
CA LYS A 254 -19.09 5.36 0.38
C LYS A 254 -18.81 4.77 1.76
N GLU A 255 -18.50 5.64 2.71
CA GLU A 255 -18.53 5.29 4.13
C GLU A 255 -19.98 4.97 4.52
N GLY A 256 -20.16 3.86 5.25
CA GLY A 256 -21.43 3.41 5.80
C GLY A 256 -21.67 3.91 7.22
#